data_AF-A0A961AM62-F1
#
_entry.id   AF-A0A961AM62-F1
#
_cell.length_a   1.000
_cell.length_b   1.000
_cell.length_c   1.000
_cell.angle_alpha   90.00
_cell.angle_beta   90.00
_cell.angle_gamma   90.00
#
_symmetry.space_group_name_H-M   'P 1'
#
loop_
_entity.id
_entity.type
_entity.pdbx_description
1 polymer ?
#
loop_
_entity_poly.entity_id
_entity_poly.type
_entity_poly.pdbx_seq_one_letter_code
_entity_poly.pdbx_strand_id
1 'polypeptide(L)' 'GVVNNVASTIARESDGGVYIHAGPEIGVAATKTFTSQVAVLTLMGLLFGRIHHLSSVDGL' A
#
# COMPACT_ATOMS: atom_id res chain seq x y z
N GLY A 1 3.73 -1.48 -8.18
CA GLY A 1 3.41 -2.40 -7.07
C GLY A 1 3.42 -1.68 -5.73
N VAL A 2 2.84 -2.31 -4.69
CA VAL A 2 2.94 -1.85 -3.29
C VAL A 2 4.16 -2.53 -2.67
N VAL A 3 5.21 -1.78 -2.37
CA VAL A 3 6.52 -2.34 -2.00
C VAL A 3 7.10 -1.66 -0.76
N ASN A 4 7.92 -2.39 -0.02
CA ASN A 4 8.72 -1.86 1.09
C ASN A 4 10.22 -1.67 0.72
N ASN A 5 10.63 -2.12 -0.46
CA ASN A 5 11.96 -1.86 -1.00
C ASN A 5 11.82 -1.37 -2.45
N VAL A 6 12.21 -0.12 -2.68
CA VAL A 6 12.16 0.54 -3.99
C VAL A 6 13.13 -0.08 -5.00
N ALA A 7 14.16 -0.81 -4.52
CA ALA A 7 15.08 -1.55 -5.37
C ALA A 7 14.64 -3.01 -5.61
N SER A 8 13.41 -3.41 -5.24
CA SER A 8 12.89 -4.75 -5.51
C SER A 8 12.58 -4.96 -7.00
N THR A 9 12.51 -6.23 -7.44
CA THR A 9 12.10 -6.57 -8.81
C THR A 9 10.70 -6.07 -9.11
N ILE A 10 9.75 -6.21 -8.17
CA ILE A 10 8.39 -5.69 -8.30
C ILE A 10 8.41 -4.17 -8.57
N ALA A 11 9.26 -3.41 -7.89
CA ALA A 11 9.37 -1.97 -8.10
C ALA A 11 9.89 -1.62 -9.50
N ARG A 12 10.83 -2.41 -10.05
CA ARG A 12 11.40 -2.19 -11.39
C ARG A 12 10.48 -2.62 -12.53
N GLU A 13 9.69 -3.66 -12.32
CA GLU A 13 8.79 -4.22 -13.33
C GLU A 13 7.40 -3.57 -13.33
N SER A 14 7.07 -2.79 -12.30
CA SER A 14 5.80 -2.06 -12.24
C SER A 14 5.90 -0.71 -12.95
N ASP A 15 4.87 -0.34 -13.71
CA ASP A 15 4.75 1.00 -14.33
C ASP A 15 4.56 2.14 -13.30
N GLY A 16 4.15 1.79 -12.09
CA GLY A 16 3.97 2.72 -10.98
C GLY A 16 3.74 1.98 -9.66
N GLY A 17 3.93 2.64 -8.52
CA GLY A 17 3.83 1.97 -7.23
C GLY A 17 3.83 2.89 -6.02
N VAL A 18 3.55 2.29 -4.86
CA VAL A 18 3.56 2.96 -3.56
C VAL A 18 4.66 2.36 -2.71
N TYR A 19 5.56 3.21 -2.23
CA TYR A 19 6.54 2.82 -1.22
C TYR A 19 5.94 2.99 0.17
N ILE A 20 5.81 1.88 0.92
CA ILE A 20 5.07 1.85 2.20
C ILE A 20 5.91 2.24 3.42
N HIS A 21 7.22 2.45 3.27
CA HIS A 21 8.14 2.90 4.31
C HIS A 21 8.09 2.11 5.65
N ALA A 22 7.77 0.82 5.63
CA ALA A 22 7.73 -0.03 6.83
C ALA A 22 9.14 -0.33 7.40
N GLY A 23 10.18 -0.10 6.60
CA GLY A 23 11.59 -0.34 6.94
C GLY A 23 11.94 -1.83 7.03
N PRO A 24 13.19 -2.18 7.37
CA PRO A 24 13.61 -3.58 7.48
C PRO A 24 12.79 -4.34 8.53
N GLU A 25 12.54 -5.61 8.26
CA GLU A 25 11.82 -6.51 9.16
C GLU A 25 12.70 -7.72 9.45
N ILE A 26 13.21 -7.79 10.68
CA ILE A 26 14.18 -8.81 11.13
C ILE A 26 13.47 -10.02 11.72
N GLY A 27 12.24 -9.83 12.21
CA GLY A 27 11.41 -10.92 12.72
C GLY A 27 11.05 -11.91 11.61
N VAL A 28 10.90 -13.18 11.98
CA VAL A 28 10.50 -14.25 11.04
C VAL A 28 9.10 -13.98 10.48
N ALA A 29 8.20 -13.45 11.30
CA ALA A 29 6.85 -13.09 10.90
C ALA A 29 6.77 -11.61 10.49
N ALA A 30 6.04 -11.33 9.41
CA ALA A 30 5.76 -9.97 8.96
C ALA A 30 4.61 -9.35 9.77
N THR A 31 4.86 -8.18 10.34
CA THR A 31 3.97 -7.42 11.22
C THR A 31 3.86 -5.98 10.73
N LYS A 32 4.99 -5.28 10.58
CA LYS A 32 5.04 -3.89 10.11
C LYS A 32 4.68 -3.83 8.65
N THR A 33 5.34 -4.63 7.82
CA THR A 33 5.09 -4.67 6.37
C THR A 33 3.64 -5.04 6.08
N PHE A 34 3.09 -6.01 6.82
CA PHE A 34 1.69 -6.41 6.70
C PHE A 34 0.72 -5.27 7.00
N THR A 35 0.87 -4.64 8.17
CA THR A 35 -0.02 -3.54 8.61
C THR A 35 0.05 -2.35 7.65
N SER A 36 1.25 -1.98 7.21
CA SER A 36 1.45 -0.91 6.22
C SER A 36 0.83 -1.23 4.87
N GLN A 37 0.90 -2.48 4.40
CA GLN A 37 0.22 -2.89 3.17
C GLN A 37 -1.29 -2.81 3.29
N VAL A 38 -1.86 -3.30 4.39
CA VAL A 38 -3.31 -3.21 4.65
C VAL A 38 -3.76 -1.74 4.65
N ALA A 39 -3.05 -0.87 5.36
CA ALA A 39 -3.37 0.56 5.39
C ALA A 39 -3.35 1.19 3.99
N VAL A 40 -2.32 0.93 3.19
CA VAL A 40 -2.20 1.48 1.83
C VAL A 40 -3.30 0.93 0.92
N LEU A 41 -3.60 -0.37 0.96
CA LEU A 41 -4.66 -0.96 0.15
C LEU A 41 -6.05 -0.40 0.51
N THR A 42 -6.32 -0.18 1.79
CA THR A 42 -7.55 0.49 2.25
C THR A 42 -7.64 1.91 1.70
N LEU A 43 -6.56 2.69 1.79
CA LEU A 43 -6.53 4.05 1.25
C LEU A 43 -6.69 4.08 -0.28
N MET A 44 -6.09 3.12 -0.99
CA MET A 44 -6.28 2.97 -2.43
C MET A 44 -7.74 2.63 -2.78
N GLY A 45 -8.37 1.72 -2.01
CA GLY A 45 -9.79 1.40 -2.17
C GLY A 45 -10.68 2.63 -1.96
N LEU A 46 -10.41 3.43 -0.94
CA LEU A 46 -11.12 4.70 -0.70
C LEU A 46 -10.89 5.71 -1.83
N LEU A 47 -9.66 5.83 -2.32
CA LEU A 47 -9.34 6.69 -3.46
C LEU A 47 -10.13 6.27 -4.71
N PHE A 48 -10.13 4.98 -5.04
CA PHE A 48 -10.87 4.46 -6.18
C PHE A 48 -12.37 4.66 -5.99
N GLY A 49 -12.91 4.41 -4.79
CA GLY A 49 -14.30 4.72 -4.46
C GLY A 49 -14.63 6.19 -4.72
N ARG A 50 -13.80 7.13 -4.26
CA ARG A 50 -14.00 8.57 -4.47
C ARG A 50 -13.93 8.98 -5.94
N ILE A 51 -13.04 8.36 -6.72
CA ILE A 51 -13.00 8.53 -8.19
C ILE A 51 -14.33 8.07 -8.82
N HIS A 52 -14.96 7.04 -8.25
CA HIS A 52 -16.28 6.55 -8.64
C HIS A 52 -17.46 7.19 -7.87
N HIS A 53 -17.30 8.43 -7.41
CA HIS A 53 -18.34 9.24 -6.75
C HIS A 53 -18.80 8.75 -5.36
N LEU A 54 -17.99 7.95 -4.67
CA LEU A 54 -18.22 7.68 -3.24
C LEU A 54 -18.04 8.98 -2.44
N SER A 55 -19.07 9.36 -1.67
CA SER A 55 -19.00 10.55 -0.84
C SER A 55 -18.00 10.36 0.31
N SER A 56 -17.53 11.47 0.90
CA SER A 56 -16.65 11.38 2.07
C SER A 56 -17.32 10.77 3.30
N VAL A 57 -18.65 10.86 3.39
CA VAL A 57 -19.42 10.31 4.51
C VAL A 57 -19.60 8.81 4.35
N ASP A 58 -19.84 8.34 3.12
CA ASP A 58 -20.08 6.91 2.84
C ASP A 58 -18.79 6.06 2.81
N GLY A 59 -17.63 6.72 2.68
CA GLY A 59 -16.31 6.07 2.69
C GLY A 59 -15.54 6.21 4.00
N LEU A 60 -16.21 6.62 5.09
CA LEU A 60 -15.65 6.63 6.46
C LEU A 60 -16.01 5.34 7.19
#